data_AF-A0A4Z1CRG6-F1
#
_entry.id   AF-A0A4Z1CRG6-F1
#
_cell.length_a   1.000
_cell.length_b   1.000
_cell.length_c   1.000
_cell.angle_alpha   90.00
_cell.angle_beta   90.00
_cell.angle_gamma   90.00
#
_symmetry.space_group_name_H-M   'P 1'
#
loop_
_entity.id
_entity.type
_entity.pdbx_description
1 polymer ?
#
loop_
_entity_poly.entity_id
_entity_poly.type
_entity_poly.pdbx_seq_one_letter_code
_entity_poly.pdbx_strand_id
1 'polypeptide(L)' 'MSDGDLRDWQDERLAEAHGNLADVPHHPDARVVLAARVIAGLAGDPNERAEALGLLETMDRSDPNGGAA' A
#
# COMPACT_ATOMS: atom_id res chain seq x y z
N MET A 1 13.40 -2.27 -20.49
CA MET A 1 13.62 -2.13 -19.04
C MET A 1 14.52 -3.28 -18.66
N SER A 2 15.71 -2.97 -18.17
CA SER A 2 16.65 -3.99 -17.70
C SER A 2 16.19 -4.53 -16.35
N ASP A 3 16.70 -5.68 -15.93
CA ASP A 3 16.40 -6.25 -14.60
C ASP A 3 16.76 -5.28 -13.46
N GLY A 4 17.89 -4.57 -13.60
CA GLY A 4 18.30 -3.50 -12.69
C GLY A 4 17.33 -2.31 -12.65
N ASP A 5 16.88 -1.83 -13.82
CA ASP A 5 15.92 -0.72 -13.89
C ASP A 5 14.58 -1.07 -13.21
N LEU A 6 14.15 -2.34 -13.32
CA LEU A 6 12.93 -2.82 -12.66
C LEU A 6 13.07 -2.85 -11.15
N ARG A 7 14.22 -3.30 -10.65
CA ARG A 7 14.48 -3.35 -9.22
C ARG A 7 14.55 -1.96 -8.60
N ASP A 8 15.25 -1.03 -9.25
CA ASP A 8 15.32 0.37 -8.79
C ASP A 8 13.92 1.00 -8.74
N TRP A 9 13.10 0.74 -9.76
CA TRP A 9 11.71 1.19 -9.77
C TRP A 9 10.89 0.58 -8.62
N GLN A 10 11.04 -0.72 -8.33
CA GLN A 10 10.33 -1.37 -7.22
C GLN A 10 10.74 -0.77 -5.87
N ASP A 11 12.03 -0.55 -5.66
CA ASP A 11 12.57 0.01 -4.42
C ASP A 11 12.08 1.46 -4.21
N GLU A 12 12.05 2.28 -5.26
CA GLU A 12 11.46 3.63 -5.19
C GLU A 12 9.97 3.61 -4.83
N ARG A 13 9.18 2.72 -5.43
CA ARG A 13 7.74 2.63 -5.14
C ARG A 13 7.48 2.14 -3.72
N LEU A 14 8.29 1.22 -3.21
CA LEU A 14 8.24 0.80 -1.82
C LEU A 14 8.58 1.94 -0.86
N ALA A 15 9.68 2.67 -1.12
CA ALA A 15 10.07 3.82 -0.30
C ALA A 15 8.97 4.91 -0.26
N GLU A 16 8.34 5.19 -1.40
CA GLU A 16 7.22 6.13 -1.49
C GLU A 16 6.00 5.62 -0.71
N ALA A 17 5.66 4.34 -0.83
CA ALA A 17 4.56 3.73 -0.11
C ALA A 17 4.79 3.74 1.41
N HIS A 18 6.00 3.44 1.88
CA HIS A 18 6.38 3.55 3.29
C HIS A 18 6.26 4.98 3.80
N GLY A 19 6.73 5.96 3.04
CA GLY A 19 6.59 7.37 3.38
C GLY A 19 5.13 7.76 3.56
N ASN A 20 4.25 7.33 2.64
CA ASN A 20 2.82 7.58 2.77
C ASN A 20 2.21 6.87 4.01
N LEU A 21 2.58 5.62 4.31
CA LEU A 21 2.04 4.91 5.49
C LEU A 21 2.61 5.42 6.83
N ALA A 22 3.78 6.04 6.82
CA ALA A 22 4.32 6.72 8.00
C ALA A 22 3.54 8.01 8.34
N ASP A 23 2.83 8.59 7.39
CA ASP A 23 2.13 9.88 7.51
C ASP A 23 0.64 9.80 7.19
N VAL A 24 0.01 8.66 7.52
CA VAL A 24 -1.41 8.37 7.26
C VAL A 24 -2.37 9.52 7.63
N PRO A 25 -2.24 10.19 8.80
CA PRO A 25 -3.15 11.28 9.16
C PRO A 25 -3.17 12.48 8.19
N HIS A 26 -2.12 12.66 7.38
CA HIS A 26 -1.98 13.76 6.43
C HIS A 26 -2.32 13.34 4.99
N HIS A 27 -2.87 12.15 4.79
CA HIS A 27 -3.15 11.60 3.47
C HIS A 27 -4.61 11.18 3.31
N PRO A 28 -5.21 11.37 2.13
CA PRO A 28 -6.54 10.86 1.85
C PRO A 28 -6.52 9.34 1.82
N ASP A 29 -7.62 8.70 2.20
CA ASP A 29 -7.76 7.23 2.26
C ASP A 29 -7.35 6.55 0.94
N ALA A 30 -7.69 7.15 -0.20
CA ALA A 30 -7.28 6.64 -1.50
C ALA A 30 -5.74 6.51 -1.66
N ARG A 31 -4.97 7.43 -1.08
CA ARG A 31 -3.49 7.38 -1.09
C ARG A 31 -2.97 6.29 -0.16
N VAL A 32 -3.61 6.10 1.00
CA VAL A 32 -3.29 5.03 1.95
C VAL A 32 -3.56 3.66 1.33
N VAL A 33 -4.70 3.49 0.65
CA VAL A 33 -5.04 2.26 -0.10
C VAL A 33 -4.01 1.98 -1.20
N LEU A 34 -3.60 3.00 -1.96
CA LEU A 34 -2.60 2.82 -3.02
C LEU A 34 -1.24 2.40 -2.45
N ALA A 35 -0.79 3.06 -1.37
CA ALA A 35 0.46 2.69 -0.70
C ALA A 35 0.42 1.26 -0.16
N ALA A 36 -0.67 0.86 0.49
CA ALA A 36 -0.84 -0.51 0.99
C ALA A 36 -0.85 -1.56 -0.14
N ARG A 37 -1.48 -1.26 -1.28
CA ARG A 37 -1.45 -2.14 -2.47
C ARG A 37 -0.05 -2.31 -3.04
N VAL A 38 0.74 -1.23 -3.07
CA VAL A 38 2.14 -1.28 -3.53
C VAL A 38 2.96 -2.20 -2.63
N ILE A 39 2.85 -2.07 -1.31
CA ILE A 39 3.56 -2.92 -0.35
C ILE A 39 3.13 -4.39 -0.49
N ALA A 40 1.82 -4.66 -0.54
CA ALA A 40 1.31 -6.03 -0.70
C ALA A 40 1.82 -6.72 -1.99
N GLY A 41 2.00 -5.95 -3.07
CA GLY A 41 2.49 -6.46 -4.35
C GLY A 41 4.01 -6.62 -4.44
N LEU A 42 4.76 -5.63 -3.94
CA LEU A 42 6.20 -5.50 -4.20
C LEU A 42 7.10 -5.91 -3.03
N ALA A 43 6.63 -5.86 -1.78
CA ALA A 43 7.49 -6.09 -0.62
C ALA A 43 8.15 -7.48 -0.66
N GLY A 44 9.43 -7.58 -0.32
CA GLY A 44 10.10 -8.88 -0.22
C GLY A 44 9.70 -9.67 1.03
N ASP A 45 9.32 -8.98 2.10
CA ASP A 45 8.98 -9.56 3.40
C ASP A 45 7.51 -10.03 3.43
N PRO A 46 7.25 -11.33 3.68
CA PRO A 46 5.89 -11.85 3.77
C PRO A 46 5.07 -11.24 4.93
N ASN A 47 5.70 -10.83 6.03
CA ASN A 47 4.99 -10.22 7.15
C ASN A 47 4.50 -8.82 6.78
N GLU A 48 5.37 -8.03 6.14
CA GLU A 48 5.05 -6.70 5.63
C GLU A 48 3.89 -6.74 4.63
N ARG A 49 3.87 -7.75 3.74
CA ARG A 49 2.73 -8.00 2.85
C ARG A 49 1.45 -8.30 3.62
N ALA A 50 1.52 -9.15 4.65
CA ALA A 50 0.36 -9.54 5.44
C ALA A 50 -0.23 -8.34 6.21
N GLU A 51 0.61 -7.48 6.77
CA GLU A 51 0.17 -6.25 7.43
C GLU A 51 -0.52 -5.29 6.44
N ALA A 52 0.06 -5.10 5.26
CA ALA A 52 -0.55 -4.26 4.22
C ALA A 52 -1.91 -4.81 3.73
N LEU A 53 -2.05 -6.13 3.61
CA LEU A 53 -3.33 -6.78 3.30
C LEU A 53 -4.36 -6.57 4.43
N GLY A 54 -3.95 -6.74 5.69
CA GLY A 54 -4.82 -6.50 6.84
C GLY A 54 -5.31 -5.05 6.93
N LEU A 55 -4.46 -4.08 6.56
CA LEU A 55 -4.85 -2.68 6.44
C LEU A 55 -5.90 -2.50 5.35
N LEU A 56 -5.70 -3.06 4.15
CA LEU A 56 -6.67 -2.99 3.05
C LEU A 56 -8.04 -3.55 3.45
N GLU A 57 -8.07 -4.70 4.13
CA GLU A 57 -9.33 -5.27 4.63
C GLU A 57 -10.00 -4.39 5.67
N THR A 58 -9.23 -3.72 6.54
CA THR A 58 -9.77 -2.82 7.56
C THR A 58 -10.40 -1.58 6.90
N MET A 59 -9.73 -1.05 5.87
CA MET A 59 -10.24 0.10 5.11
C MET A 59 -11.50 -0.25 4.31
N ASP A 60 -11.55 -1.42 3.66
CA ASP A 60 -12.73 -1.92 2.95
C ASP A 60 -13.96 -2.02 3.87
N ARG A 61 -13.77 -2.49 5.11
CA ARG A 61 -14.84 -2.54 6.13
C ARG A 61 -15.25 -1.16 6.66
N SER A 62 -14.37 -0.17 6.57
CA SER A 62 -14.57 1.17 7.12
C SER A 62 -15.27 2.13 6.15
N ASP A 63 -15.49 1.71 4.90
CA ASP A 63 -16.18 2.48 3.86
C ASP A 63 -17.64 1.99 3.68
N PRO A 64 -18.62 2.47 4.46
CA PRO A 64 -20.00 1.98 4.42
C PRO A 64 -20.77 2.37 3.14
N ASN A 65 -20.18 3.15 2.23
CA ASN A 65 -20.88 3.61 1.02
C ASN A 65 -20.71 2.66 -0.20
N GLY A 66 -20.03 1.52 -0.02
CA GLY A 66 -20.00 0.40 -0.96
C GLY A 66 -20.96 -0.74 -0.63
N GLY A 67 -21.84 -0.58 0.37
CA GLY A 67 -22.63 -1.69 0.89
C GLY A 67 -23.83 -1.29 1.75
N ALA A 68 -24.67 -0.36 1.29
CA ALA A 68 -26.11 -0.30 1.55
C ALA A 68 -26.69 1.01 0.98
N ALA A 69 -27.22 0.95 -0.24
CA ALA A 69 -28.26 1.85 -0.72
C ALA A 69 -29.21 1.04 -1.61
#